data_AF-A0A352IWS1-F1
#
_entry.id   AF-A0A352IWS1-F1
#
_cell.length_a   1.000
_cell.length_b   1.000
_cell.length_c   1.000
_cell.angle_alpha   90.00
_cell.angle_beta   90.00
_cell.angle_gamma   90.00
#
_symmetry.space_group_name_H-M   'P 1'
#
loop_
_entity.id
_entity.type
_entity.pdbx_description
1 polymer ?
#
loop_
_entity_poly.entity_id
_entity_poly.type
_entity_poly.pdbx_seq_one_letter_code
_entity_poly.pdbx_strand_id
1 'polypeptide(L)' 'MKSAFIFPGQGSQSVGMLSAAAEAWPIIDRTFSEASNVLGYDLWDLCQKGSAEELNKT' A
#
# COMPACT_ATOMS: atom_id res chain seq x y z
N MET A 1 -14.76 -1.17 27.69
CA MET A 1 -14.64 -2.03 26.51
C MET A 1 -13.18 -2.03 26.07
N LYS A 2 -12.56 -3.17 25.74
CA LYS A 2 -11.17 -3.23 25.25
C LYS A 2 -11.20 -3.60 23.77
N SER A 3 -10.44 -2.87 22.97
CA SER A 3 -10.29 -3.11 21.53
C SER A 3 -8.87 -3.53 21.21
N ALA A 4 -8.72 -4.37 20.19
CA ALA A 4 -7.43 -4.72 19.60
C ALA A 4 -7.52 -4.53 18.09
N PHE A 5 -6.41 -4.14 17.47
CA PHE A 5 -6.26 -4.01 16.03
C PHE A 5 -5.26 -5.03 15.56
N ILE A 6 -5.63 -5.83 14.56
CA ILE A 6 -4.77 -6.83 13.94
C ILE A 6 -4.58 -6.43 12.49
N PHE A 7 -3.33 -6.43 12.05
CA PHE A 7 -2.94 -6.07 10.70
C PHE A 7 -2.47 -7.34 9.97
N PRO A 8 -2.95 -7.59 8.74
CA PRO A 8 -2.52 -8.74 7.95
C PRO A 8 -1.04 -8.62 7.57
N GLY A 9 -0.35 -9.76 7.46
CA GLY A 9 1.04 -9.83 7.01
C GLY A 9 1.17 -10.00 5.49
N GLN A 10 2.41 -10.28 5.05
CA GLN A 10 2.75 -10.54 3.66
C GLN A 10 1.94 -11.73 3.08
N GLY A 11 1.54 -11.61 1.82
CA GLY A 11 0.71 -12.56 1.09
C GLY A 11 -0.75 -12.12 0.94
N SER A 12 -1.15 -11.04 1.63
CA SER A 12 -2.50 -10.45 1.50
C SER A 12 -2.56 -9.29 0.51
N GLN A 13 -1.43 -8.86 -0.05
CA GLN A 13 -1.35 -7.81 -1.06
C GLN A 13 -2.00 -8.21 -2.39
N SER A 14 -2.57 -7.23 -3.09
CA SER A 14 -3.16 -7.42 -4.42
C SER A 14 -2.94 -6.19 -5.28
N VAL A 15 -2.81 -6.39 -6.59
CA VAL A 15 -2.67 -5.30 -7.55
C VAL A 15 -3.92 -4.43 -7.51
N GLY A 16 -3.74 -3.12 -7.33
CA GLY A 16 -4.81 -2.14 -7.19
C GLY A 16 -5.36 -2.00 -5.76
N MET A 17 -4.72 -2.62 -4.75
CA MET A 17 -5.13 -2.46 -3.35
C MET A 17 -5.13 -0.98 -2.94
N LEU A 18 -6.06 -0.61 -2.05
CA LEU A 18 -6.25 0.75 -1.52
C LEU A 18 -6.70 1.83 -2.53
N SER A 19 -6.88 1.53 -3.83
CA SER A 19 -7.35 2.49 -4.84
C SER A 19 -8.63 3.25 -4.44
N ALA A 20 -9.71 2.52 -4.15
CA ALA A 20 -10.98 3.13 -3.74
C ALA A 20 -10.89 3.88 -2.41
N ALA A 21 -10.01 3.44 -1.51
CA ALA A 21 -9.77 4.11 -0.24
C ALA A 21 -9.02 5.43 -0.43
N ALA A 22 -8.06 5.48 -1.37
CA ALA A 22 -7.28 6.68 -1.69
C ALA A 22 -8.16 7.81 -2.24
N GLU A 23 -9.21 7.49 -3.00
CA GLU A 23 -10.20 8.48 -3.47
C GLU A 23 -10.89 9.22 -2.32
N ALA A 24 -11.14 8.53 -1.20
CA ALA A 24 -11.83 9.10 -0.04
C ALA A 24 -10.86 9.73 0.98
N TRP A 25 -9.62 9.23 1.06
CA TRP A 25 -8.69 9.57 2.13
C TRP A 25 -7.31 10.00 1.58
N PRO A 26 -7.08 11.31 1.40
CA PRO A 26 -5.81 11.87 0.90
C PRO A 26 -4.58 11.58 1.77
N ILE A 27 -4.76 10.99 2.96
CA ILE A 27 -3.63 10.53 3.78
C ILE A 27 -2.93 9.33 3.15
N ILE A 28 -3.64 8.51 2.37
CA ILE A 28 -3.06 7.32 1.72
C ILE A 28 -1.97 7.76 0.73
N ASP A 29 -2.29 8.64 -0.21
CA ASP A 29 -1.33 9.16 -1.19
C ASP A 29 -0.11 9.82 -0.55
N ARG A 30 -0.33 10.57 0.54
CA ARG A 30 0.76 11.21 1.29
C ARG A 30 1.68 10.18 1.93
N THR A 31 1.13 9.16 2.60
CA THR A 31 1.91 8.08 3.21
C THR A 31 2.69 7.29 2.16
N PHE A 32 2.08 6.98 1.01
CA PHE A 32 2.78 6.32 -0.09
C PHE A 32 3.90 7.19 -0.69
N SER A 33 3.68 8.51 -0.80
CA SER A 33 4.71 9.46 -1.26
C SER A 33 5.90 9.52 -0.29
N GLU A 34 5.64 9.57 1.02
CA GLU A 34 6.68 9.52 2.05
C GLU A 34 7.49 8.22 1.97
N ALA A 35 6.81 7.07 1.84
CA ALA A 35 7.48 5.77 1.69
C ALA A 35 8.31 5.71 0.40
N SER A 36 7.77 6.19 -0.72
CA SER A 36 8.46 6.21 -2.03
C SER A 36 9.75 7.02 -1.97
N ASN A 37 9.75 8.17 -1.28
CA ASN A 37 10.94 9.00 -1.09
C ASN A 37 12.06 8.28 -0.32
N VAL A 38 11.70 7.44 0.66
CA VAL A 38 12.67 6.65 1.44
C VAL A 38 13.17 5.44 0.65
N LEU A 39 12.29 4.79 -0.11
CA LEU A 39 12.60 3.57 -0.86
C LEU A 39 13.33 3.83 -2.18
N GLY A 40 13.22 5.04 -2.75
CA GLY A 40 13.86 5.41 -4.00
C GLY A 40 13.14 4.90 -5.25
N TYR A 41 11.90 4.44 -5.12
CA TYR A 41 11.02 4.06 -6.22
C TYR A 41 9.57 4.39 -5.90
N ASP A 42 8.71 4.46 -6.92
CA ASP A 42 7.28 4.73 -6.77
C ASP A 42 6.55 3.50 -6.22
N LEU A 43 6.34 3.47 -4.90
CA LEU A 43 5.64 2.37 -4.23
C LEU A 43 4.15 2.34 -4.59
N TRP A 44 3.56 3.50 -4.87
CA TRP A 44 2.14 3.56 -5.26
C TRP A 44 1.95 2.91 -6.63
N ASP A 45 2.79 3.25 -7.61
CA ASP A 45 2.72 2.65 -8.94
C ASP A 45 2.96 1.12 -8.89
N LEU A 46 3.90 0.66 -8.06
CA LEU A 46 4.11 -0.77 -7.80
C LEU A 46 2.84 -1.45 -7.26
N CYS A 47 2.17 -0.86 -6.27
CA CYS A 47 0.94 -1.41 -5.71
C CYS A 47 -0.24 -1.36 -6.69
N GLN A 48 -0.33 -0.34 -7.54
CA GLN A 48 -1.46 -0.16 -8.46
C GLN A 48 -1.32 -0.94 -9.77
N LYS A 49 -0.10 -1.07 -10.29
CA LYS A 49 0.15 -1.57 -11.66
C LYS A 49 1.29 -2.60 -11.74
N GLY A 50 2.03 -2.82 -10.65
CA GLY A 50 3.09 -3.82 -10.61
C GLY A 50 2.59 -5.23 -10.86
N SER A 51 3.49 -6.13 -11.25
CA SER A 51 3.17 -7.54 -11.32
C SER A 51 2.92 -8.08 -9.90
N ALA A 52 2.11 -9.13 -9.78
CA ALA A 52 1.89 -9.79 -8.49
C ALA A 52 3.22 -10.29 -7.87
N GLU A 53 4.17 -10.70 -8.70
CA GLU A 53 5.49 -11.15 -8.23
C GLU A 53 6.31 -10.01 -7.62
N GLU A 54 6.37 -8.84 -8.26
CA GLU A 54 7.08 -7.68 -7.71
C GLU A 54 6.38 -7.13 -6.47
N LEU A 55 5.04 -7.06 -6.48
CA LEU A 55 4.26 -6.67 -5.30
C LEU A 55 4.45 -7.62 -4.13
N ASN A 56 4.74 -8.91 -4.38
CA ASN A 56 5.03 -9.86 -3.31
C ASN A 56 6.41 -9.64 -2.64
N LYS A 57 7.30 -8.84 -3.22
CA LYS A 57 8.63 -8.54 -2.67
C LYS A 57 8.61 -7.35 -1.70
N THR A 58 7.49 -6.64 -1.58
CA THR A 58 7.30 -5.52 -0.65
C THR A 58 7.09 -6.00 0.78
#